data_AF-A0A1A8TNF6-F1
#
_entry.id   AF-A0A1A8TNF6-F1
#
_cell.length_a   1.000
_cell.length_b   1.000
_cell.length_c   1.000
_cell.angle_alpha   90.00
_cell.angle_beta   90.00
_cell.angle_gamma   90.00
#
_symmetry.space_group_name_H-M   'P 1'
#
loop_
_entity.id
_entity.type
_entity.pdbx_description
1 polymer ?
#
loop_
_entity_poly.entity_id
_entity_poly.type
_entity_poly.pdbx_seq_one_letter_code
_entity_poly.pdbx_strand_id
1 'polypeptide(L)'
;MEIIDSTTHLVMKSALNAGFIVYCRYGLPHLVCLPINRPDDPLLSPAFTHLKVSNGYFAAQFFSTLHPRLNNTNIVSTLYLHVTASNASISDLTSEGMIDELAYFVASGKLLVIPLYEQ
;
A
#
# COMPACT_ATOMS: atom_id res chain seq x y z
N MET A 1 -7.84 14.41 37.98
CA MET A 1 -8.70 13.45 37.29
C MET A 1 -8.34 13.54 35.83
N GLU A 2 -7.31 12.79 35.44
CA GLU A 2 -6.84 12.75 34.06
C GLU A 2 -7.67 11.70 33.33
N ILE A 3 -8.47 12.14 32.36
CA ILE A 3 -9.08 11.26 31.38
C ILE A 3 -7.95 10.94 30.41
N ILE A 4 -7.15 9.93 30.74
CA ILE A 4 -6.13 9.41 29.85
C ILE A 4 -6.89 8.73 28.71
N ASP A 5 -6.87 9.41 27.57
CA ASP A 5 -7.58 9.08 26.35
C ASP A 5 -7.04 7.77 25.76
N SER A 6 -7.49 6.65 26.33
CA SER A 6 -7.16 5.30 25.90
C SER A 6 -7.64 5.02 24.47
N THR A 7 -8.54 5.87 23.96
CA THR A 7 -9.15 5.79 22.63
C THR A 7 -8.21 6.23 21.51
N THR A 8 -7.42 7.29 21.71
CA THR A 8 -6.47 7.75 20.67
C THR A 8 -5.30 6.78 20.47
N HIS A 9 -4.84 6.13 21.54
CA HIS A 9 -3.81 5.09 21.44
C HIS A 9 -4.29 3.80 20.74
N LEU A 10 -5.55 3.40 20.92
CA LEU A 10 -6.10 2.19 20.27
C LEU A 10 -6.38 2.42 18.77
N VAL A 11 -6.82 3.63 18.42
CA VAL A 11 -7.02 4.04 17.01
C VAL A 11 -5.68 4.16 16.29
N MET A 12 -4.65 4.73 16.93
CA MET A 12 -3.31 4.80 16.32
C MET A 12 -2.63 3.43 16.17
N LYS A 13 -2.81 2.51 17.12
CA LYS A 13 -2.24 1.15 17.00
C LYS A 13 -2.91 0.30 15.91
N SER A 14 -4.19 0.55 15.62
CA SER A 14 -4.88 -0.06 14.47
C SER A 14 -4.56 0.65 13.14
N ALA A 15 -4.34 1.97 13.17
CA ALA A 15 -3.99 2.75 11.98
C ALA A 15 -2.54 2.53 11.50
N LEU A 16 -1.61 2.20 12.39
CA LEU A 16 -0.20 1.91 12.05
C LEU A 16 -0.01 0.60 11.27
N ASN A 17 -1.03 -0.27 11.21
CA ASN A 17 -0.96 -1.57 10.52
C ASN A 17 -1.94 -1.70 9.33
N ALA A 18 -2.78 -0.70 9.04
CA ALA A 18 -3.82 -0.82 8.02
C ALA A 18 -3.32 -0.75 6.56
N GLY A 19 -2.07 -0.34 6.33
CA GLY A 19 -1.47 -0.15 5.00
C GLY A 19 -0.97 1.27 4.79
N PHE A 20 -0.74 1.66 3.54
CA PHE A 20 -0.22 2.98 3.16
C PHE A 20 -1.13 3.66 2.15
N ILE A 21 -1.35 4.97 2.33
CA ILE A 21 -1.96 5.80 1.30
C ILE A 21 -0.87 6.21 0.31
N VAL A 22 -1.10 5.91 -0.97
CA VAL A 22 -0.26 6.34 -2.08
C VAL A 22 -1.09 7.10 -3.10
N TYR A 23 -0.45 8.00 -3.84
CA TYR A 23 -1.06 8.78 -4.90
C TYR A 23 -0.57 8.29 -6.26
N CYS A 24 -1.48 7.85 -7.12
CA CYS A 24 -1.13 7.41 -8.48
C CYS A 24 -0.64 8.59 -9.34
N ARG A 25 -0.13 8.35 -10.55
CA ARG A 25 0.32 9.41 -11.50
C ARG A 25 -0.63 10.60 -11.66
N TYR A 26 -1.94 10.40 -11.46
CA TYR A 26 -2.98 11.43 -11.60
C TYR A 26 -3.28 12.18 -10.29
N GLY A 27 -2.57 11.88 -9.21
CA GLY A 27 -2.77 12.50 -7.89
C GLY A 27 -3.97 11.95 -7.12
N LEU A 28 -4.57 10.84 -7.56
CA LEU A 28 -5.70 10.22 -6.86
C LEU A 28 -5.21 9.25 -5.77
N PRO A 29 -5.82 9.28 -4.57
CA PRO A 29 -5.39 8.47 -3.43
C PRO A 29 -5.83 7.01 -3.58
N HIS A 30 -4.94 6.09 -3.18
CA HIS A 30 -5.16 4.66 -3.12
C HIS A 30 -4.61 4.11 -1.80
N LEU A 31 -5.35 3.21 -1.15
CA LEU A 31 -4.86 2.42 -0.04
C LEU A 31 -4.15 1.17 -0.58
N VAL A 32 -2.90 0.98 -0.16
CA VAL A 32 -2.11 -0.22 -0.43
C VAL A 32 -1.96 -0.98 0.88
N CYS A 33 -2.55 -2.17 0.98
CA CYS A 33 -2.59 -2.92 2.24
C CYS A 33 -2.54 -4.44 2.04
N LEU A 34 -2.07 -5.15 3.05
CA LEU A 34 -2.23 -6.61 3.12
C LEU A 34 -3.73 -6.96 3.24
N PRO A 35 -4.19 -8.09 2.69
CA PRO A 35 -5.59 -8.50 2.79
C PRO A 35 -6.12 -8.61 4.22
N ILE A 36 -5.29 -9.09 5.15
CA ILE A 36 -5.65 -9.20 6.58
C ILE A 36 -5.83 -7.84 7.25
N ASN A 37 -5.24 -6.78 6.68
CA ASN A 37 -5.30 -5.42 7.17
C ASN A 37 -6.32 -4.56 6.40
N ARG A 38 -7.09 -5.16 5.48
CA ARG A 38 -8.14 -4.45 4.75
C ARG A 38 -9.16 -3.91 5.76
N PRO A 39 -9.49 -2.60 5.75
CA PRO A 39 -10.54 -2.06 6.59
C PRO A 39 -11.88 -2.76 6.33
N ASP A 40 -12.58 -3.11 7.41
CA ASP A 40 -13.96 -3.61 7.36
C ASP A 40 -14.93 -2.43 7.23
N ASP A 41 -14.83 -1.73 6.09
CA ASP A 41 -15.67 -0.59 5.75
C ASP A 41 -16.53 -0.95 4.52
N PRO A 42 -17.87 -1.01 4.65
CA PRO A 42 -18.77 -1.35 3.56
C PRO A 42 -18.79 -0.29 2.44
N LEU A 43 -18.33 0.94 2.72
CA LEU A 43 -18.22 2.01 1.72
C LEU A 43 -16.88 1.98 0.98
N LEU A 44 -15.95 1.13 1.41
CA LEU A 44 -14.65 1.02 0.76
C LEU A 44 -14.79 0.33 -0.59
N SER A 45 -14.30 1.00 -1.63
CA SER A 45 -14.25 0.45 -2.98
C SER A 45 -13.55 -0.91 -3.06
N PRO A 46 -13.94 -1.76 -4.03
CA PRO A 46 -13.22 -3.01 -4.25
C PRO A 46 -11.76 -2.73 -4.67
N ALA A 47 -10.86 -3.63 -4.30
CA ALA A 47 -9.49 -3.58 -4.79
C ALA A 47 -9.46 -3.69 -6.32
N PHE A 48 -8.53 -2.98 -6.95
CA PHE A 48 -8.36 -2.98 -8.41
C PHE A 48 -7.91 -4.35 -8.92
N THR A 49 -8.89 -5.14 -9.37
CA THR A 49 -8.68 -6.47 -9.95
C THR A 49 -7.87 -6.42 -11.25
N HIS A 50 -7.98 -5.33 -12.02
CA HIS A 50 -7.21 -5.14 -13.24
C HIS A 50 -5.69 -5.07 -12.98
N LEU A 51 -5.26 -4.69 -11.77
CA LEU A 51 -3.83 -4.69 -11.44
C LEU A 51 -3.27 -6.11 -11.26
N LYS A 52 -4.13 -7.13 -11.11
CA LYS A 52 -3.71 -8.52 -10.95
C LYS A 52 -3.39 -9.20 -12.28
N VAL A 53 -3.91 -8.69 -13.40
CA VAL A 53 -3.79 -9.35 -14.70
C VAL A 53 -2.36 -9.27 -15.24
N SER A 54 -2.06 -10.11 -16.22
CA SER A 54 -0.73 -10.13 -16.88
C SER A 54 0.42 -10.25 -15.87
N ASN A 55 0.26 -11.13 -14.87
CA ASN A 55 1.23 -11.36 -13.80
C ASN A 55 1.67 -10.08 -13.06
N GLY A 56 0.76 -9.13 -12.87
CA GLY A 56 1.04 -7.88 -12.17
C GLY A 56 1.66 -6.78 -13.03
N TYR A 57 1.72 -6.94 -14.36
CA TYR A 57 2.27 -5.91 -15.25
C TYR A 57 1.70 -4.50 -14.99
N PHE A 58 0.37 -4.40 -14.84
CA PHE A 58 -0.27 -3.11 -14.55
C PHE A 58 0.02 -2.61 -13.13
N ALA A 59 0.24 -3.51 -12.16
CA ALA A 59 0.70 -3.13 -10.84
C ALA A 59 2.12 -2.56 -10.88
N ALA A 60 3.03 -3.15 -11.66
CA ALA A 60 4.38 -2.62 -11.86
C ALA A 60 4.34 -1.21 -12.48
N GLN A 61 3.49 -1.01 -13.50
CA GLN A 61 3.25 0.32 -14.09
C GLN A 61 2.66 1.31 -13.08
N PHE A 62 1.75 0.86 -12.22
CA PHE A 62 1.17 1.69 -11.16
C PHE A 62 2.25 2.18 -10.18
N PHE A 63 3.10 1.28 -9.66
CA PHE A 63 4.14 1.63 -8.69
C PHE A 63 5.29 2.44 -9.30
N SER A 64 5.67 2.17 -10.55
CA SER A 64 6.72 2.93 -11.26
C SER A 64 6.29 4.35 -11.62
N THR A 65 4.99 4.62 -11.69
CA THR A 65 4.44 5.93 -12.07
C THR A 65 3.72 6.66 -10.93
N LEU A 66 4.03 6.33 -9.66
CA LEU A 66 3.47 7.07 -8.53
C LEU A 66 3.79 8.57 -8.61
N HIS A 67 2.86 9.41 -8.13
CA HIS A 67 3.02 10.86 -8.23
C HIS A 67 4.24 11.33 -7.42
N PRO A 68 5.23 12.01 -8.05
CA PRO A 68 6.54 12.24 -7.44
C PRO A 68 6.54 13.25 -6.28
N ARG A 69 5.50 14.09 -6.18
CA ARG A 69 5.40 15.13 -5.13
C ARG A 69 4.41 14.82 -4.01
N LEU A 70 3.47 13.91 -4.26
CA LEU A 70 2.41 13.59 -3.29
C LEU A 70 2.75 12.34 -2.49
N ASN A 71 3.74 11.57 -2.94
CA ASN A 71 4.28 10.44 -2.22
C ASN A 71 5.65 10.79 -1.62
N ASN A 72 6.01 10.11 -0.54
CA ASN A 72 7.37 10.11 -0.05
C ASN A 72 8.31 9.53 -1.12
N THR A 73 9.49 10.10 -1.32
CA THR A 73 10.52 9.60 -2.25
C THR A 73 10.85 8.13 -2.03
N ASN A 74 10.72 7.64 -0.80
CA ASN A 74 11.00 6.26 -0.39
C ASN A 74 9.73 5.39 -0.29
N ILE A 75 8.60 5.79 -0.88
CA ILE A 75 7.33 5.07 -0.70
C ILE A 75 7.41 3.61 -1.16
N VAL A 76 8.11 3.34 -2.27
CA VAL A 76 8.27 1.99 -2.82
C VAL A 76 9.05 1.09 -1.86
N SER A 77 10.20 1.55 -1.37
CA SER A 77 10.98 0.77 -0.41
C SER A 77 10.27 0.61 0.94
N THR A 78 9.53 1.63 1.37
CA THR A 78 8.70 1.56 2.58
C THR A 78 7.59 0.52 2.45
N LEU A 79 6.88 0.51 1.33
CA LEU A 79 5.87 -0.50 1.01
C LEU A 79 6.48 -1.89 0.97
N TYR A 80 7.61 -2.05 0.27
CA TYR A 80 8.30 -3.31 0.15
C TYR A 80 8.66 -3.91 1.52
N LEU A 81 9.28 -3.10 2.39
CA LEU A 81 9.62 -3.52 3.76
C LEU A 81 8.39 -3.92 4.57
N HIS A 82 7.31 -3.14 4.45
CA HIS A 82 6.07 -3.44 5.16
C HIS A 82 5.47 -4.78 4.74
N VAL A 83 5.41 -5.04 3.43
CA VAL A 83 4.77 -6.24 2.88
C VAL A 83 5.60 -7.50 3.16
N THR A 84 6.93 -7.38 3.08
CA THR A 84 7.83 -8.51 3.30
C THR A 84 8.11 -8.77 4.78
N ALA A 85 7.71 -7.85 5.68
CA ALA A 85 8.09 -7.84 7.09
C ALA A 85 9.60 -8.09 7.29
N SER A 86 10.40 -7.67 6.31
CA SER A 86 11.78 -8.10 6.19
C SER A 86 12.71 -7.14 6.93
N ASN A 87 13.58 -7.71 7.76
CA ASN A 87 14.76 -7.03 8.29
C ASN A 87 15.95 -7.07 7.30
N ALA A 88 15.73 -7.59 6.07
CA ALA A 88 16.80 -7.71 5.09
C ALA A 88 17.36 -6.35 4.70
N SER A 89 18.65 -6.31 4.44
CA SER A 89 19.33 -5.12 3.95
C SER A 89 18.77 -4.74 2.58
N ILE A 90 18.04 -3.62 2.53
CA ILE A 90 17.53 -3.02 1.28
C ILE A 90 18.68 -2.62 0.35
N SER A 91 19.93 -2.59 0.84
CA SER A 91 21.11 -2.16 0.09
C SER A 91 21.29 -2.85 -1.25
N ASP A 92 20.79 -4.08 -1.39
CA ASP A 92 21.06 -4.93 -2.55
C ASP A 92 19.89 -4.95 -3.56
N LEU A 93 18.72 -4.42 -3.19
CA LEU A 93 17.57 -4.35 -4.11
C LEU A 93 17.50 -2.99 -4.82
N THR A 94 17.37 -3.04 -6.14
CA THR A 94 17.02 -1.86 -6.94
C THR A 94 15.55 -1.49 -6.73
N SER A 95 15.19 -0.23 -7.00
CA SER A 95 13.78 0.18 -6.97
C SER A 95 12.91 -0.61 -7.95
N GLU A 96 13.47 -0.99 -9.12
CA GLU A 96 12.80 -1.85 -10.10
C GLU A 96 12.50 -3.24 -9.53
N GLY A 97 13.47 -3.88 -8.87
CA GLY A 97 13.26 -5.18 -8.23
C GLY A 97 12.20 -5.14 -7.13
N MET A 98 12.16 -4.07 -6.34
CA MET A 98 11.09 -3.88 -5.34
C MET A 98 9.72 -3.71 -5.99
N ILE A 99 9.64 -2.99 -7.11
CA ILE A 99 8.40 -2.81 -7.87
C ILE A 99 7.90 -4.14 -8.44
N ASP A 100 8.80 -4.95 -8.99
CA ASP A 100 8.46 -6.26 -9.54
C ASP A 100 7.92 -7.20 -8.46
N GLU A 101 8.53 -7.21 -7.27
CA GLU A 101 8.01 -8.01 -6.15
C GLU A 101 6.66 -7.49 -5.64
N LEU A 102 6.50 -6.17 -5.48
CA LEU A 102 5.22 -5.58 -5.11
C LEU A 102 4.12 -5.92 -6.13
N ALA A 103 4.45 -5.88 -7.43
CA ALA A 103 3.55 -6.26 -8.50
C ALA A 103 3.16 -7.74 -8.44
N TYR A 104 4.11 -8.62 -8.13
CA TYR A 104 3.84 -10.04 -7.89
C TYR A 104 2.94 -10.26 -6.67
N PHE A 105 3.13 -9.52 -5.58
CA PHE A 105 2.23 -9.59 -4.43
C PHE A 105 0.81 -9.13 -4.77
N VAL A 106 0.65 -8.11 -5.62
CA VAL A 106 -0.66 -7.71 -6.12
C VAL A 106 -1.29 -8.81 -6.97
N ALA A 107 -0.55 -9.37 -7.93
CA ALA A 107 -1.01 -10.43 -8.82
C ALA A 107 -1.45 -11.69 -8.06
N SER A 108 -0.70 -12.08 -7.04
CA SER A 108 -1.01 -13.21 -6.16
C SER A 108 -2.09 -12.91 -5.11
N GLY A 109 -2.60 -11.68 -5.06
CA GLY A 109 -3.62 -11.26 -4.09
C GLY A 109 -3.11 -11.14 -2.65
N LYS A 110 -1.79 -11.14 -2.45
CA LYS A 110 -1.13 -10.92 -1.15
C LYS A 110 -0.98 -9.43 -0.80
N LEU A 111 -1.16 -8.56 -1.79
CA LEU A 111 -1.22 -7.11 -1.63
C LEU A 111 -2.47 -6.57 -2.35
N LEU A 112 -3.19 -5.68 -1.71
CA LEU A 112 -4.36 -5.01 -2.27
C LEU A 112 -4.01 -3.57 -2.62
N VAL A 113 -4.55 -3.08 -3.73
CA VAL A 113 -4.55 -1.65 -4.10
C VAL A 113 -6.00 -1.24 -4.26
N ILE A 114 -6.45 -0.33 -3.41
CA ILE A 114 -7.86 0.05 -3.28
C ILE A 114 -7.98 1.56 -3.56
N PRO A 115 -8.78 1.99 -4.54
CA PRO A 115 -9.01 3.42 -4.76
C PRO A 115 -9.77 4.04 -3.57
N LEU A 116 -9.38 5.25 -3.17
CA LEU A 116 -10.04 6.02 -2.10
C LEU A 116 -10.79 7.26 -2.62
N TYR A 117 -11.08 7.29 -3.91
CA TYR A 117 -11.90 8.32 -4.56
C TYR A 117 -13.26 7.74 -4.93
N GLU A 118 -14.23 8.65 -5.08
CA GLU A 118 -15.66 8.38 -5.19
C GLU A 118 -16.02 7.29 -6.23
N GLN A 119 -17.06 6.53 -5.89
CA GLN A 119 -17.78 5.62 -6.80
C GLN A 119 -18.83 6.38 -7.60
#